data_AF-A0A2B8ATD3-F1
#
_entry.id   AF-A0A2B8ATD3-F1
#
_cell.length_a   1.000
_cell.length_b   1.000
_cell.length_c   1.000
_cell.angle_alpha   90.00
_cell.angle_beta   90.00
_cell.angle_gamma   90.00
#
_symmetry.space_group_name_H-M   'P 1'
#
loop_
_entity.id
_entity.type
_entity.pdbx_description
1 polymer ?
#
loop_
_entity_poly.entity_id
_entity_poly.type
_entity_poly.pdbx_seq_one_letter_code
_entity_poly.pdbx_strand_id
1 'polypeptide(L)'
;MPRWKPLPDELDPRVRELANRLREIVDHSGLAVSAVADRTGYGKSSWERYLTGRLLPPRDAVVALAGVTGADPGGLSDLWERADRAWTLTEARLDGLTTGQQDPEPESRPDPRPRSRAGLRPATGPGLRPESRPESRPESRP
;
A
#
# COMPACT_ATOMS: atom_id res chain seq x y z
N MET A 1 -3.04 28.99 0.25
CA MET A 1 -1.73 28.40 -0.12
C MET A 1 -1.34 27.37 0.93
N PRO A 2 -1.48 26.07 0.64
CA PRO A 2 -1.00 25.00 1.50
C PRO A 2 0.51 25.14 1.65
N ARG A 3 1.00 25.22 2.89
CA ARG A 3 2.44 25.15 3.17
C ARG A 3 2.89 23.70 3.04
N TRP A 4 3.11 23.25 1.81
CA TRP A 4 3.55 21.89 1.54
C TRP A 4 4.92 21.63 2.19
N LYS A 5 5.07 20.46 2.80
CA LYS A 5 6.35 20.03 3.36
C LYS A 5 7.35 19.75 2.23
N PRO A 6 8.65 20.01 2.40
CA PRO A 6 9.64 19.69 1.37
C PRO A 6 9.61 18.18 1.09
N LEU A 7 9.76 17.83 -0.20
CA LEU A 7 9.86 16.43 -0.62
C LEU A 7 11.24 15.88 -0.20
N PRO A 8 11.35 14.61 0.21
CA PRO A 8 12.62 13.98 0.60
C PRO A 8 13.64 14.14 -0.52
N ASP A 9 14.89 14.50 -0.22
CA ASP A 9 15.91 14.71 -1.27
C ASP A 9 16.27 13.41 -2.00
N GLU A 10 16.24 12.29 -1.27
CA GLU A 10 16.49 10.92 -1.74
C GLU A 10 15.41 10.36 -2.67
N LEU A 11 14.32 11.10 -2.87
CA LEU A 11 13.21 10.69 -3.71
C LEU A 11 13.60 10.75 -5.18
N ASP A 12 13.31 9.68 -5.92
CA ASP A 12 13.52 9.64 -7.36
C ASP A 12 12.84 10.83 -8.05
N PRO A 13 13.50 11.49 -9.02
CA PRO A 13 12.95 12.67 -9.71
C PRO A 13 11.58 12.43 -10.33
N ARG A 14 11.27 11.21 -10.81
CA ARG A 14 9.96 10.89 -11.39
C ARG A 14 8.84 10.88 -10.35
N VAL A 15 9.14 10.35 -9.16
CA VAL A 15 8.20 10.31 -8.04
C VAL A 15 8.01 11.72 -7.47
N ARG A 16 9.08 12.51 -7.43
CA ARG A 16 9.03 13.94 -7.06
C ARG A 16 8.15 14.74 -8.03
N GLU A 17 8.29 14.50 -9.32
CA GLU A 17 7.49 15.14 -10.38
C GLU A 17 6.00 14.83 -10.19
N LEU A 18 5.65 13.56 -9.97
CA LEU A 18 4.27 13.17 -9.66
C LEU A 18 3.74 13.87 -8.40
N ALA A 19 4.50 13.86 -7.31
CA ALA A 19 4.08 14.48 -6.05
C ALA A 19 3.86 16.01 -6.20
N ASN A 20 4.73 16.70 -6.94
CA ASN A 20 4.53 18.11 -7.27
C ASN A 20 3.28 18.32 -8.12
N ARG A 21 3.06 17.49 -9.14
CA ARG A 21 1.87 17.61 -10.00
C ARG A 21 0.57 17.44 -9.21
N LEU A 22 0.52 16.50 -8.28
CA LEU A 22 -0.63 16.31 -7.38
C LEU A 22 -0.86 17.54 -6.49
N ARG A 23 0.21 18.14 -5.96
CA ARG A 23 0.13 19.37 -5.15
C ARG A 23 -0.39 20.56 -5.95
N GLU A 24 0.07 20.73 -7.19
CA GLU A 24 -0.42 21.77 -8.09
C GLU A 24 -1.91 21.60 -8.37
N ILE A 25 -2.35 20.38 -8.71
CA ILE A 25 -3.77 20.08 -8.95
C ILE A 25 -4.62 20.42 -7.72
N VAL A 26 -4.16 20.02 -6.52
CA VAL A 26 -4.87 20.34 -5.27
C VAL A 26 -4.89 21.84 -5.00
N ASP A 27 -3.77 22.54 -5.17
CA ASP A 27 -3.69 23.99 -4.98
C ASP A 27 -4.62 24.74 -5.94
N HIS A 28 -4.63 24.36 -7.22
CA HIS A 28 -5.51 24.95 -8.25
C HIS A 28 -6.99 24.64 -8.01
N SER A 29 -7.31 23.48 -7.44
CA SER A 29 -8.69 23.12 -7.11
C SER A 29 -9.29 23.94 -5.94
N GLY A 30 -8.44 24.61 -5.15
CA GLY A 30 -8.85 25.32 -3.93
C GLY A 30 -9.32 24.38 -2.80
N LEU A 31 -9.15 23.07 -2.95
CA LEU A 31 -9.56 22.08 -1.96
C LEU A 31 -8.49 21.90 -0.88
N ALA A 32 -8.94 21.78 0.37
CA ALA A 32 -8.08 21.31 1.45
C ALA A 32 -7.83 19.80 1.32
N VAL A 33 -6.71 19.31 1.85
CA VAL A 33 -6.37 17.87 1.84
C VAL A 33 -7.46 17.02 2.48
N SER A 34 -8.14 17.50 3.52
CA SER A 34 -9.30 16.81 4.10
C SER A 34 -10.45 16.67 3.09
N ALA A 35 -10.80 17.74 2.36
CA ALA A 35 -11.86 17.68 1.36
C ALA A 35 -11.51 16.76 0.18
N VAL A 36 -10.23 16.67 -0.19
CA VAL A 36 -9.76 15.69 -1.17
C VAL A 36 -9.91 14.27 -0.62
N ALA A 37 -9.51 14.04 0.62
CA ALA A 37 -9.68 12.76 1.31
C ALA A 37 -11.15 12.31 1.33
N ASP A 38 -12.05 13.18 1.78
CA ASP A 38 -13.49 12.91 1.83
C ASP A 38 -14.09 12.60 0.44
N ARG A 39 -13.66 13.31 -0.61
CA ARG A 39 -14.19 13.13 -1.97
C ARG A 39 -13.61 11.93 -2.71
N THR A 40 -12.40 11.51 -2.36
CA THR A 40 -11.72 10.36 -2.99
C THR A 40 -11.90 9.06 -2.22
N GLY A 41 -12.44 9.11 -0.99
CA GLY A 41 -12.65 7.93 -0.14
C GLY A 41 -11.40 7.45 0.60
N TYR A 42 -10.30 8.20 0.53
CA TYR A 42 -9.05 7.89 1.25
C TYR A 42 -8.91 8.74 2.50
N GLY A 43 -8.17 8.27 3.51
CA GLY A 43 -7.88 9.05 4.71
C GLY A 43 -6.97 10.26 4.45
N LYS A 44 -7.14 11.34 5.23
CA LYS A 44 -6.29 12.54 5.17
C LYS A 44 -4.81 12.21 5.36
N SER A 45 -4.48 11.38 6.35
CA SER A 45 -3.09 10.99 6.63
C SER A 45 -2.44 10.25 5.45
N SER A 46 -3.22 9.43 4.72
CA SER A 46 -2.75 8.77 3.49
C SER A 46 -2.42 9.81 2.42
N TRP A 47 -3.32 10.76 2.19
CA TRP A 47 -3.07 11.88 1.27
C TRP A 47 -1.86 12.72 1.66
N GLU A 48 -1.67 13.02 2.94
CA GLU A 48 -0.50 13.76 3.42
C GLU A 48 0.82 13.01 3.13
N ARG A 49 0.82 11.68 3.28
CA ARG A 49 1.98 10.84 2.95
C ARG A 49 2.25 10.83 1.44
N TYR A 50 1.21 10.70 0.61
CA TYR A 50 1.33 10.72 -0.85
C TYR A 50 1.83 12.07 -1.37
N LEU A 51 1.22 13.15 -0.89
CA LEU A 51 1.58 14.51 -1.27
C LEU A 51 2.96 14.89 -0.74
N THR A 52 3.44 14.29 0.35
CA THR A 52 4.82 14.48 0.84
C THR A 52 5.83 13.59 0.12
N GLY A 53 5.40 12.72 -0.80
CA GLY A 53 6.29 11.79 -1.50
C GLY A 53 6.89 10.74 -0.56
N ARG A 54 6.34 10.53 0.64
CA ARG A 54 6.77 9.45 1.53
C ARG A 54 6.28 8.08 1.05
N LEU A 55 5.23 8.07 0.25
CA LEU A 55 4.63 6.88 -0.30
C LEU A 55 4.08 7.21 -1.68
N LEU A 56 4.21 6.31 -2.63
CA LEU A 56 3.56 6.46 -3.93
C LEU A 56 2.04 6.22 -3.76
N PRO A 57 1.16 7.15 -4.18
CA PRO A 57 -0.28 6.92 -4.16
C PRO A 57 -0.64 5.75 -5.08
N PRO A 58 -1.64 4.92 -4.75
CA PRO A 58 -2.15 3.92 -5.69
C PRO A 58 -2.76 4.61 -6.91
N ARG A 59 -2.74 3.91 -8.05
CA ARG A 59 -3.30 4.44 -9.32
C ARG A 59 -4.74 4.93 -9.15
N ASP A 60 -5.57 4.19 -8.43
CA ASP A 60 -6.96 4.58 -8.14
C ASP A 60 -7.06 5.91 -7.39
N ALA A 61 -6.19 6.20 -6.43
CA ALA A 61 -6.18 7.50 -5.73
C ALA A 61 -5.86 8.65 -6.68
N VAL A 62 -4.92 8.42 -7.61
CA VAL A 62 -4.55 9.42 -8.62
C VAL A 62 -5.69 9.68 -9.59
N VAL A 63 -6.37 8.64 -10.06
CA VAL A 63 -7.55 8.74 -10.93
C VAL A 63 -8.72 9.41 -10.19
N ALA A 64 -8.94 9.05 -8.93
CA ALA A 64 -9.97 9.67 -8.09
C ALA A 64 -9.69 11.16 -7.89
N LEU A 65 -8.44 11.56 -7.63
CA LEU A 65 -8.06 12.97 -7.54
C LEU A 65 -8.35 13.71 -8.84
N ALA A 66 -7.95 13.15 -9.98
CA ALA A 66 -8.23 13.75 -11.28
C ALA A 66 -9.74 13.95 -11.49
N GLY A 67 -10.55 12.94 -11.15
CA GLY A 67 -12.01 13.01 -11.23
C GLY A 67 -12.62 14.11 -10.36
N VAL A 68 -12.17 14.28 -9.10
CA VAL A 68 -12.76 15.27 -8.18
C VAL A 68 -12.24 16.69 -8.39
N THR A 69 -11.11 16.85 -9.08
CA THR A 69 -10.47 18.15 -9.38
C THR A 69 -10.72 18.61 -10.82
N GLY A 70 -11.22 17.72 -11.69
CA GLY A 70 -11.38 18.00 -13.12
C GLY A 70 -10.07 17.98 -13.90
N ALA A 71 -8.98 17.46 -13.33
CA ALA A 71 -7.72 17.28 -14.04
C ALA A 71 -7.81 16.11 -15.03
N ASP A 72 -6.95 16.12 -16.05
CA ASP A 72 -6.92 15.05 -17.06
C ASP A 72 -6.43 13.71 -16.46
N PRO A 73 -7.29 12.68 -16.35
CA PRO A 73 -6.92 11.42 -15.70
C PRO A 73 -5.94 10.60 -16.55
N GLY A 74 -5.94 10.77 -17.88
CA GLY A 74 -5.07 10.05 -18.80
C GLY A 74 -3.61 10.46 -18.64
N GLY A 75 -3.33 11.76 -18.75
CA GLY A 75 -2.00 12.33 -18.57
C GLY A 75 -1.46 12.14 -17.16
N LEU A 76 -2.33 12.21 -16.15
CA LEU A 76 -1.92 11.97 -14.76
C LEU A 76 -1.62 10.49 -14.50
N SER A 77 -2.36 9.56 -15.12
CA SER A 77 -2.07 8.11 -15.04
C SER A 77 -0.76 7.73 -15.73
N ASP A 78 -0.46 8.35 -16.87
CA ASP A 78 0.81 8.12 -17.59
C ASP A 78 2.02 8.65 -16.81
N LEU A 79 1.87 9.80 -16.14
CA LEU A 79 2.87 10.32 -15.21
C LEU A 79 3.05 9.35 -14.01
N TRP A 80 1.95 8.82 -13.48
CA TRP A 80 1.99 7.83 -12.41
C TRP A 80 2.73 6.55 -12.82
N GLU A 81 2.49 6.01 -14.02
CA GLU A 81 3.17 4.80 -14.49
C GLU A 81 4.69 4.97 -14.57
N ARG A 82 5.15 6.15 -15.00
CA ARG A 82 6.58 6.50 -15.02
C ARG A 82 7.17 6.58 -13.61
N ALA A 83 6.42 7.13 -12.66
CA ALA A 83 6.83 7.20 -11.26
C ALA A 83 6.84 5.83 -10.59
N ASP A 84 5.85 4.96 -10.85
CA ASP A 84 5.74 3.60 -10.29
C ASP A 84 6.93 2.71 -10.68
N ARG A 85 7.36 2.79 -11.95
CA ARG A 85 8.56 2.08 -12.42
C ARG A 85 9.83 2.55 -11.69
N ALA A 86 9.95 3.83 -11.43
CA ALA A 86 11.09 4.40 -10.71
C ALA A 86 11.05 4.11 -9.20
N TRP A 87 9.84 4.09 -8.62
CA TRP A 87 9.59 3.72 -7.23
C TRP A 87 9.95 2.25 -6.98
N THR A 88 9.57 1.33 -7.87
CA THR A 88 9.94 -0.10 -7.76
C THR A 88 11.47 -0.30 -7.71
N LEU A 89 12.24 0.50 -8.46
CA LEU A 89 13.71 0.48 -8.43
C LEU A 89 14.29 1.06 -7.13
N THR A 90 13.60 2.04 -6.54
CA THR A 90 14.00 2.69 -5.28
C THR A 90 13.60 1.87 -4.05
N GLU A 91 12.40 1.27 -4.01
CA GLU A 91 11.99 0.35 -2.93
C GLU A 91 12.94 -0.84 -2.83
N ALA A 92 13.35 -1.43 -3.95
CA ALA A 92 14.36 -2.48 -3.98
C ALA A 92 15.71 -2.04 -3.36
N ARG A 93 16.02 -0.74 -3.39
CA ARG A 93 17.22 -0.15 -2.77
C ARG A 93 17.03 0.15 -1.29
N LEU A 94 15.85 0.64 -0.90
CA LEU A 94 15.50 1.01 0.48
C LEU A 94 15.29 -0.22 1.36
N ASP A 95 14.76 -1.32 0.80
CA ASP A 95 14.57 -2.61 1.49
C ASP A 95 15.91 -3.23 1.92
N GLY A 96 16.98 -3.04 1.13
CA GLY A 96 18.34 -3.45 1.48
C GLY A 96 19.01 -2.60 2.58
N LEU A 97 18.45 -1.44 2.91
CA LEU A 97 19.03 -0.47 3.86
C LEU A 97 18.23 -0.34 5.16
N THR A 98 17.00 -0.88 5.22
CA THR A 98 16.04 -0.57 6.30
C THR A 98 15.58 -1.82 7.05
N THR A 99 16.49 -2.51 7.73
CA THR A 99 16.11 -3.25 8.95
C THR A 99 16.02 -2.24 10.09
N GLY A 100 14.81 -1.79 10.42
CA GLY A 100 14.57 -1.07 11.68
C GLY A 100 13.78 0.24 11.58
N GLN A 101 12.57 0.21 11.03
CA GLN A 101 11.47 1.07 11.50
C GLN A 101 10.16 0.50 10.94
N GLN A 102 9.55 -0.45 11.66
CA GLN A 102 8.18 -0.86 11.37
C GLN A 102 7.25 0.27 11.81
N ASP A 103 6.52 0.88 10.87
CA ASP A 103 5.34 1.69 11.15
C ASP A 103 4.18 1.08 10.34
N PRO A 104 3.07 0.67 10.98
CA PRO A 104 2.10 -0.25 10.38
C PRO A 104 1.37 0.35 9.17
N GLU A 105 1.19 -0.52 8.18
CA GLU A 105 0.42 -0.35 6.96
C GLU A 105 -1.08 -0.12 7.25
N PRO A 106 -1.75 0.88 6.65
CA PRO A 106 -3.20 0.89 6.54
C PRO A 106 -3.63 0.38 5.17
N GLU A 107 -4.02 -0.89 5.13
CA GLU A 107 -5.13 -1.49 4.38
C GLU A 107 -5.80 -0.59 3.32
N SER A 108 -5.17 -0.44 2.14
CA SER A 108 -5.81 0.06 0.90
C SER A 108 -4.99 -0.19 -0.38
N ARG A 109 -4.01 -1.10 -0.35
CA ARG A 109 -3.53 -1.75 -1.57
C ARG A 109 -4.53 -2.86 -1.89
N PRO A 110 -5.40 -2.78 -2.92
CA PRO A 110 -5.87 -4.00 -3.54
C PRO A 110 -4.63 -4.66 -4.14
N ASP A 111 -4.22 -5.75 -3.51
CA ASP A 111 -3.13 -6.62 -3.91
C ASP A 111 -3.30 -7.08 -5.37
N PRO A 112 -2.33 -6.85 -6.27
CA PRO A 112 -2.18 -7.70 -7.43
C PRO A 112 -0.89 -8.51 -7.23
N ARG A 113 -0.92 -9.51 -6.35
CA ARG A 113 -0.47 -10.89 -6.62
C ARG A 113 -0.43 -11.72 -5.32
N PRO A 114 -1.10 -12.89 -5.26
CA PRO A 114 -0.81 -13.87 -4.23
C PRO A 114 0.59 -14.44 -4.51
N ARG A 115 1.62 -13.90 -3.84
CA ARG A 115 2.87 -14.64 -3.66
C ARG A 115 2.58 -15.73 -2.65
N SER A 116 2.16 -16.89 -3.18
CA SER A 116 2.20 -18.17 -2.49
C SER A 116 3.57 -18.33 -1.83
N ARG A 117 3.66 -18.01 -0.54
CA ARG A 117 4.78 -18.45 0.30
C ARG A 117 4.52 -19.91 0.65
N ALA A 118 4.72 -20.77 -0.33
CA ALA A 118 5.13 -22.14 -0.10
C ALA A 118 6.50 -22.08 0.58
N GLY A 119 6.48 -22.13 1.91
CA GLY A 119 7.65 -22.11 2.77
C GLY A 119 7.52 -23.19 3.82
N LEU A 120 7.68 -24.42 3.36
CA LEU A 120 7.88 -25.65 4.11
C LEU A 120 8.57 -25.42 5.47
N ARG A 121 7.94 -25.88 6.55
CA ARG A 121 8.68 -26.36 7.74
C ARG A 121 8.50 -27.88 7.78
N PRO A 122 9.54 -28.70 7.51
CA PRO A 122 9.49 -30.12 7.74
C PRO A 122 9.54 -30.43 9.25
N ALA A 123 8.91 -31.54 9.60
CA ALA A 123 8.66 -32.04 10.95
C ALA A 123 9.93 -32.55 11.65
N THR A 124 10.08 -32.26 12.94
CA THR A 124 10.78 -33.07 13.97
C THR A 124 10.34 -32.48 15.33
N GLY A 125 9.85 -33.19 16.34
CA GLY A 125 9.91 -34.62 16.62
C GLY A 125 8.85 -35.04 17.66
N PRO A 126 9.01 -36.23 18.25
CA PRO A 126 7.90 -37.07 18.68
C PRO A 126 7.60 -36.98 20.17
N GLY A 127 6.36 -37.37 20.51
CA GLY A 127 6.09 -37.97 21.82
C GLY A 127 4.93 -37.34 22.54
N LEU A 128 3.72 -37.85 22.31
CA LEU A 128 2.75 -38.10 23.37
C LEU A 128 1.96 -39.37 23.01
N ARG A 129 1.86 -40.25 24.03
CA ARG A 129 1.38 -41.63 24.00
C ARG A 129 -0.03 -41.80 23.40
N PRO A 130 -0.33 -42.96 22.80
CA PRO A 130 -1.70 -43.38 22.55
C PRO A 130 -2.29 -44.03 23.82
N GLU A 131 -3.37 -43.47 24.36
CA GLU A 131 -4.34 -44.26 25.14
C GLU A 131 -5.72 -44.03 24.56
N SER A 132 -5.99 -44.76 23.48
CA SER A 132 -7.34 -45.00 22.98
C SER A 132 -7.87 -46.26 23.66
N ARG A 133 -8.73 -46.09 24.66
CA ARG A 133 -9.67 -47.14 25.07
C ARG A 133 -11.08 -46.56 25.07
N PRO A 134 -11.79 -46.55 23.93
CA PRO A 134 -13.24 -46.43 23.96
C PRO A 134 -13.83 -47.82 24.27
N GLU A 135 -14.48 -47.90 25.42
CA GLU A 135 -15.38 -48.98 25.81
C GLU A 135 -16.40 -49.22 24.68
N SER A 136 -16.28 -50.38 24.02
CA SER A 136 -17.22 -50.82 22.99
C SER A 136 -18.05 -51.97 23.58
N ARG A 137 -19.25 -51.65 24.07
CA ARG A 137 -20.40 -52.57 24.11
C ARG A 137 -21.53 -51.82 23.41
N PRO A 138 -22.11 -52.40 22.35
CA PRO A 138 -23.18 -53.35 22.57
C PRO A 138 -23.04 -54.65 21.76
N GLU A 139 -23.54 -55.72 22.38
CA GLU A 139 -23.77 -57.03 21.80
C GLU A 139 -24.56 -56.99 20.49
N SER A 140 -24.17 -57.84 19.55
CA SER A 140 -25.03 -58.28 18.45
C SER A 140 -25.36 -59.76 18.61
N ARG A 141 -26.63 -60.02 18.95
CA ARG A 141 -27.56 -61.09 18.49
C ARG A 141 -27.16 -62.58 18.63
N PRO A 142 -28.11 -63.52 18.78
CA PRO A 142 -29.45 -63.57 18.16
C PRO A 142 -30.64 -63.31 19.10
#